data_AF-A0A925Y1C0-F1
#
_entry.id   AF-A0A925Y1C0-F1
#
_cell.length_a   1.000
_cell.length_b   1.000
_cell.length_c   1.000
_cell.angle_alpha   90.00
_cell.angle_beta   90.00
_cell.angle_gamma   90.00
#
_symmetry.space_group_name_H-M   'P 1'
#
loop_
_entity.id
_entity.type
_entity.pdbx_description
1 polymer ?
#
loop_
_entity_poly.entity_id
_entity_poly.type
_entity_poly.pdbx_seq_one_letter_code
_entity_poly.pdbx_strand_id
1 'polypeptide(L)'
;MLSALLLAALIKLNLVVEKPMVPTAIFTVAAFIFGLLLEQPFLAVAIGAPINFGLGFLFFWLLKRTEDQGSWWVVVVGGILIFIGLSVGIRLIR
;
A
#
# COMPACT_ATOMS: atom_id res chain seq x y z
N MET A 1 14.96 0.67 -0.81
CA MET A 1 15.00 0.41 -2.27
C MET A 1 13.93 -0.59 -2.71
N LEU A 2 13.87 -1.81 -2.14
CA LEU A 2 12.85 -2.82 -2.51
C LEU A 2 11.40 -2.31 -2.42
N SER A 3 11.07 -1.60 -1.35
CA SER A 3 9.71 -1.09 -1.09
C SER A 3 9.23 -0.07 -2.14
N ALA A 4 10.14 0.75 -2.68
CA ALA A 4 9.83 1.74 -3.70
C ALA A 4 9.61 1.07 -5.07
N LEU A 5 10.39 0.03 -5.40
CA LEU A 5 10.20 -0.78 -6.61
C LEU A 5 8.87 -1.54 -6.55
N LEU A 6 8.52 -2.09 -5.38
CA LEU A 6 7.24 -2.78 -5.18
C LEU A 6 6.06 -1.82 -5.36
N LEU A 7 6.16 -0.62 -4.79
CA LEU A 7 5.14 0.42 -4.96
C LEU A 7 5.00 0.83 -6.43
N ALA A 8 6.12 1.05 -7.14
CA ALA A 8 6.11 1.37 -8.57
C ALA A 8 5.48 0.25 -9.41
N ALA A 9 5.76 -1.01 -9.08
CA ALA A 9 5.16 -2.17 -9.73
C ALA A 9 3.63 -2.23 -9.49
N LEU A 10 3.17 -1.95 -8.28
CA LEU A 10 1.74 -1.91 -7.95
C LEU A 10 1.02 -0.73 -8.62
N ILE A 11 1.68 0.44 -8.72
CA ILE A 11 1.17 1.59 -9.49
C ILE A 11 1.02 1.20 -10.96
N LYS A 12 2.04 0.58 -11.56
CA LYS A 12 1.98 0.11 -12.94
C LYS A 12 0.86 -0.92 -13.13
N LEU A 13 0.69 -1.83 -12.17
CA LEU A 13 -0.39 -2.82 -12.19
C LEU A 13 -1.76 -2.14 -12.12
N ASN A 14 -1.92 -1.08 -11.33
CA ASN A 14 -3.16 -0.30 -11.25
C ASN A 14 -3.52 0.37 -12.59
N LEU A 15 -2.51 0.85 -13.32
CA LEU A 15 -2.71 1.46 -14.64
C LEU A 15 -3.13 0.42 -15.69
N VAL A 16 -2.56 -0.79 -15.64
CA VAL A 16 -2.84 -1.87 -16.62
C VAL A 16 -4.18 -2.59 -16.35
N VAL A 17 -4.48 -2.88 -15.09
CA VAL A 17 -5.63 -3.73 -14.71
C VAL A 17 -6.91 -2.90 -14.53
N GLU A 18 -6.79 -1.57 -14.49
CA GLU A 18 -7.85 -0.56 -14.31
C GLU A 18 -8.75 -0.75 -13.07
N LYS A 19 -8.49 -1.79 -12.27
CA LYS A 19 -9.25 -2.16 -11.08
C LYS A 19 -8.38 -1.96 -9.84
N PRO A 20 -8.64 -0.92 -9.02
CA PRO A 20 -7.83 -0.61 -7.85
C PRO A 20 -7.83 -1.70 -6.76
N MET A 21 -8.80 -2.61 -6.79
CA MET A 21 -8.83 -3.76 -5.89
C MET A 21 -7.69 -4.75 -6.13
N VAL A 22 -7.21 -4.91 -7.37
CA VAL A 22 -6.20 -5.92 -7.69
C VAL A 22 -4.84 -5.62 -7.05
N PRO A 23 -4.23 -4.43 -7.24
CA PRO A 23 -2.97 -4.09 -6.57
C PRO A 23 -3.13 -4.06 -5.04
N THR A 24 -4.30 -3.63 -4.54
CA THR A 24 -4.60 -3.63 -3.11
C THR A 24 -4.64 -5.03 -2.53
N ALA A 25 -5.32 -5.97 -3.19
CA ALA A 25 -5.44 -7.34 -2.74
C ALA A 25 -4.07 -8.02 -2.71
N ILE A 26 -3.25 -7.83 -3.77
CA ILE A 26 -1.89 -8.39 -3.83
C ILE A 26 -1.03 -7.84 -2.69
N PHE A 27 -1.05 -6.52 -2.48
CA PHE A 27 -0.30 -5.91 -1.39
C PHE A 27 -0.73 -6.42 -0.01
N THR A 28 -2.05 -6.51 0.22
CA THR A 28 -2.61 -6.92 1.52
C THR A 28 -2.33 -8.38 1.81
N VAL A 29 -2.53 -9.27 0.83
CA VAL A 29 -2.26 -10.71 0.97
C VAL A 29 -0.77 -10.95 1.21
N ALA A 30 0.10 -10.25 0.47
CA ALA A 30 1.54 -10.31 0.71
C ALA A 30 1.87 -9.85 2.14
N ALA A 31 1.37 -8.70 2.57
CA ALA A 31 1.60 -8.18 3.91
C ALA A 31 1.09 -9.12 5.01
N PHE A 32 -0.06 -9.77 4.80
CA PHE A 32 -0.62 -10.77 5.71
C PHE A 32 0.30 -12.00 5.84
N ILE A 33 0.71 -12.58 4.71
CA ILE A 33 1.59 -13.76 4.70
C ILE A 33 2.96 -13.43 5.31
N PHE A 34 3.56 -12.30 4.93
CA PHE A 34 4.84 -11.86 5.50
C PHE A 34 4.71 -11.53 7.00
N GLY A 35 3.59 -10.94 7.43
CA GLY A 35 3.33 -10.71 8.85
C GLY A 35 3.34 -12.00 9.66
N LEU A 36 2.68 -13.05 9.16
CA LEU A 36 2.69 -14.36 9.80
C LEU A 36 4.08 -15.04 9.77
N LEU A 37 4.80 -14.93 8.65
CA LEU A 37 6.16 -15.49 8.51
C LEU A 37 7.18 -14.80 9.43
N LEU A 38 6.96 -13.53 9.77
CA LEU A 38 7.80 -12.76 10.69
C LEU A 38 7.35 -12.89 12.15
N GLU A 39 6.57 -13.94 12.46
CA GLU A 39 6.09 -14.27 13.81
C GLU A 39 5.29 -13.11 14.46
N GLN A 40 4.66 -12.24 13.67
CA GLN A 40 3.79 -11.23 14.24
C GLN A 40 2.54 -11.89 14.86
N PRO A 41 1.98 -11.29 15.93
CA PRO A 41 0.78 -11.83 16.57
C PRO A 41 -0.35 -11.97 15.56
N PHE A 42 -0.95 -13.16 15.46
CA PHE A 42 -2.03 -13.43 14.50
C PHE A 42 -3.16 -12.39 14.59
N LEU A 43 -3.55 -11.99 15.80
CA LEU A 43 -4.58 -10.98 16.02
C LEU A 43 -4.19 -9.61 15.43
N ALA A 44 -2.92 -9.23 15.56
CA ALA A 44 -2.41 -7.97 15.02
C ALA A 44 -2.39 -7.99 13.48
N VAL A 45 -1.99 -9.11 12.88
CA VAL A 45 -1.98 -9.28 11.42
C VAL A 45 -3.40 -9.37 10.86
N ALA A 46 -4.31 -10.06 11.56
CA ALA A 46 -5.72 -10.22 11.17
C ALA A 46 -6.51 -8.90 11.23
N ILE A 47 -6.22 -8.03 12.18
CA ILE A 47 -6.83 -6.68 12.27
C ILE A 47 -6.11 -5.71 11.32
N GLY A 48 -4.79 -5.81 11.19
CA GLY A 48 -4.00 -4.97 10.32
C GLY A 48 -4.30 -5.17 8.83
N ALA A 49 -4.63 -6.39 8.41
CA ALA A 49 -4.95 -6.70 7.01
C ALA A 49 -6.16 -5.92 6.45
N PRO A 50 -7.37 -5.92 7.06
CA PRO A 50 -8.50 -5.14 6.56
C PRO A 50 -8.23 -3.63 6.62
N ILE A 51 -7.47 -3.13 7.60
CA ILE A 51 -7.06 -1.72 7.66
C ILE A 51 -6.14 -1.39 6.47
N ASN A 52 -5.12 -2.20 6.22
CA ASN A 52 -4.21 -2.05 5.08
C ASN A 52 -4.93 -2.19 3.74
N PHE A 53 -5.92 -3.07 3.66
CA PHE A 53 -6.77 -3.22 2.48
C PHE A 53 -7.58 -1.95 2.24
N GLY A 54 -8.24 -1.40 3.26
CA GLY A 54 -9.02 -0.17 3.15
C GLY A 54 -8.17 1.02 2.71
N LEU A 55 -7.01 1.21 3.36
CA LEU A 55 -6.08 2.29 3.03
C LEU A 55 -5.46 2.12 1.63
N GLY A 56 -5.06 0.89 1.27
CA GLY A 56 -4.52 0.58 -0.05
C GLY A 56 -5.56 0.79 -1.14
N PHE A 57 -6.80 0.35 -0.91
CA PHE A 57 -7.90 0.55 -1.85
C PHE A 57 -8.16 2.03 -2.06
N LEU A 58 -8.24 2.81 -0.97
CA LEU A 58 -8.43 4.26 -1.05
C LEU A 58 -7.29 4.93 -1.84
N PHE A 59 -6.04 4.52 -1.61
CA PHE A 59 -4.89 5.03 -2.34
C PHE A 59 -4.95 4.72 -3.83
N PHE A 60 -5.12 3.45 -4.22
CA PHE A 60 -5.17 3.06 -5.64
C PHE A 60 -6.42 3.58 -6.35
N TRP A 61 -7.54 3.71 -5.63
CA TRP A 61 -8.76 4.32 -6.14
C TRP A 61 -8.56 5.81 -6.41
N LEU A 62 -7.96 6.54 -5.47
CA LEU A 62 -7.65 7.96 -5.64
C LEU A 62 -6.67 8.16 -6.80
N LEU A 63 -5.64 7.30 -6.87
CA LEU A 63 -4.64 7.33 -7.93
C LEU A 63 -5.27 7.13 -9.31
N LYS A 64 -6.21 6.19 -9.44
CA LYS A 64 -6.96 5.96 -10.68
C LYS A 64 -7.87 7.15 -11.02
N ARG A 65 -8.51 7.75 -10.01
CA ARG A 65 -9.41 8.90 -10.21
C ARG A 65 -8.67 10.17 -10.64
N THR A 66 -7.40 10.30 -10.25
CA THR A 66 -6.55 11.43 -10.62
C THR A 66 -5.68 11.16 -11.85
N GLU A 67 -5.82 10.02 -12.55
CA GLU A 67 -4.92 9.61 -13.65
C GLU A 67 -4.75 10.67 -14.74
N ASP A 68 -5.85 11.31 -15.15
CA ASP A 68 -5.84 12.36 -16.18
C ASP A 68 -5.61 13.78 -15.64
N GLN A 69 -5.38 13.91 -14.33
CA GLN A 69 -5.25 15.20 -13.65
C GLN A 69 -3.81 15.43 -13.19
N GLY A 70 -3.35 16.68 -13.22
CA GLY A 70 -2.04 17.04 -12.66
C GLY A 70 -1.89 16.72 -11.16
N SER A 71 -3.02 16.52 -10.46
CA SER A 71 -3.06 16.07 -9.07
C SER A 71 -2.59 14.62 -8.86
N TRP A 72 -2.39 13.84 -9.93
CA TRP A 72 -1.86 12.48 -9.87
C TRP A 72 -0.53 12.40 -9.13
N TRP A 73 0.39 13.32 -9.42
CA TRP A 73 1.69 13.38 -8.77
C TRP A 73 1.59 13.70 -7.29
N VAL A 74 0.61 14.50 -6.89
CA VAL A 74 0.35 14.81 -5.47
C VAL A 74 -0.12 13.56 -4.73
N VAL A 75 -0.97 12.74 -5.35
CA VAL A 75 -1.41 11.46 -4.78
C VAL A 75 -0.23 10.48 -4.66
N VAL A 76 0.60 10.35 -5.69
CA VAL A 76 1.80 9.50 -5.67
C VAL A 76 2.76 9.92 -4.56
N VAL A 77 3.14 11.21 -4.52
CA VAL A 77 4.08 11.73 -3.52
C VAL A 77 3.49 11.65 -2.11
N GLY A 78 2.21 11.97 -1.95
CA GLY A 78 1.50 11.85 -0.68
C GLY A 78 1.49 10.40 -0.16
N GLY A 79 1.19 9.43 -1.02
CA GLY A 79 1.24 8.01 -0.67
C GLY A 79 2.63 7.53 -0.28
N ILE A 80 3.67 7.96 -1.00
CA ILE A 80 5.06 7.66 -0.68
C ILE A 80 5.44 8.24 0.69
N LEU A 81 5.07 9.49 0.98
CA LEU A 81 5.36 10.15 2.25
C LEU A 81 4.66 9.48 3.42
N ILE A 82 3.41 9.05 3.27
CA ILE A 82 2.69 8.28 4.28
C ILE A 82 3.38 6.94 4.51
N PHE A 83 3.77 6.25 3.44
CA PHE A 83 4.42 4.95 3.53
C PHE A 83 5.80 5.03 4.22
N ILE A 84 6.58 6.06 3.90
CA ILE A 84 7.88 6.34 4.53
C ILE A 84 7.67 6.80 5.98
N GLY A 85 6.74 7.71 6.24
CA GLY A 85 6.44 8.22 7.57
C GLY A 85 6.00 7.12 8.54
N LEU A 86 5.13 6.22 8.09
CA LEU A 86 4.68 5.07 8.88
C LEU A 86 5.83 4.09 9.17
N SER A 87 6.72 3.86 8.21
CA SER A 87 7.88 2.96 8.37
C SER A 87 9.01 3.55 9.23
N VAL A 88 9.13 4.88 9.30
CA VAL A 88 10.03 5.57 10.23
C VAL A 88 9.44 5.60 11.65
N GLY A 89 8.12 5.85 11.79
CA GLY A 89 7.45 5.85 13.09
C GLY A 89 7.52 4.50 13.82
N ILE A 90 7.40 3.39 13.09
CA ILE A 90 7.52 2.03 13.65
C ILE A 90 8.95 1.70 14.13
N ARG A 91 10.00 2.33 13.57
CA ARG A 91 11.39 2.14 14.03
C ARG A 91 11.72 2.92 15.30
N LEU A 92 10.95 3.95 15.66
CA LEU A 92 11.17 4.77 16.86
C LEU A 92 10.49 4.21 18.11
N ILE A 93 9.60 3.24 17.95
CA ILE A 93 8.82 2.62 19.04
C ILE A 93 9.34 1.19 19.37
N ARG A 94 10.26 0.65 18.56
CA ARG A 94 11.01 -0.59 18.83
C ARG A 94 12.38 -0.26 19.41
#